data_AF-A0A1W1UWF8-F1
#
_entry.id   AF-A0A1W1UWF8-F1
#
_cell.length_a   1.000
_cell.length_b   1.000
_cell.length_c   1.000
_cell.angle_alpha   90.00
_cell.angle_beta   90.00
_cell.angle_gamma   90.00
#
_symmetry.space_group_name_H-M   'P 1'
#
loop_
_entity.id
_entity.type
_entity.pdbx_description
1 polymer ?
#
loop_
_entity_poly.entity_id
_entity_poly.type
_entity_poly.pdbx_seq_one_letter_code
_entity_poly.pdbx_strand_id
1 'polypeptide(L)' 'MTDEFRPGRPLPSEERSTQERLLYHIQRVSGEWCTMSREESAWQWRQLRGGGDDGYGRGSWREMHAWLAK' A
#
# COMPACT_ATOMS: atom_id res chain seq x y z
N MET A 1 21.88 -8.20 -8.92
CA MET A 1 20.43 -8.34 -8.65
C MET A 1 20.15 -7.55 -7.40
N THR A 2 19.55 -6.36 -7.52
CA THR A 2 19.05 -5.65 -6.34
C THR A 2 17.88 -6.46 -5.80
N ASP A 3 18.06 -7.05 -4.63
CA ASP A 3 16.98 -7.62 -3.83
C ASP A 3 15.90 -6.54 -3.70
N GLU A 4 14.76 -6.77 -4.33
CA GLU A 4 13.69 -5.79 -4.40
C GLU A 4 13.07 -5.67 -3.01
N PHE A 5 13.36 -4.57 -2.31
CA PHE A 5 12.94 -4.38 -0.93
C PHE A 5 11.40 -4.40 -0.81
N ARG A 6 10.88 -5.49 -0.21
CA ARG A 6 9.45 -5.75 0.01
C ARG A 6 9.14 -5.79 1.51
N PRO A 7 8.89 -4.64 2.15
CA PRO A 7 8.66 -4.58 3.59
C PRO A 7 7.29 -5.16 3.97
N GLY A 8 7.21 -5.84 5.11
CA GLY A 8 5.93 -6.40 5.60
C GLY A 8 5.41 -7.58 4.76
N ARG A 9 4.09 -7.74 4.69
CA ARG A 9 3.42 -8.85 3.97
C ARG A 9 2.79 -8.40 2.65
N PRO A 10 2.55 -9.28 1.67
CA PRO A 10 1.76 -8.91 0.50
C PRO A 10 0.35 -8.44 0.92
N LEU A 11 -0.15 -7.36 0.31
CA LEU A 11 -1.52 -6.91 0.54
C LEU A 11 -2.52 -8.00 0.07
N PRO A 12 -3.42 -8.51 0.93
CA PRO A 12 -4.45 -9.45 0.52
C PRO A 12 -5.43 -8.83 -0.47
N SER A 13 -6.17 -9.67 -1.22
CA SER A 13 -7.22 -9.20 -2.14
C SER A 13 -8.49 -8.70 -1.44
N GLU A 14 -8.70 -9.09 -0.18
CA GLU A 14 -9.90 -8.75 0.59
C GLU A 14 -9.54 -8.07 1.91
N GLU A 15 -10.25 -6.99 2.25
CA GLU A 15 -9.99 -6.22 3.47
C GLU A 15 -10.16 -7.06 4.75
N ARG A 16 -11.10 -8.02 4.77
CA ARG A 16 -11.33 -8.90 5.93
C ARG A 16 -10.13 -9.78 6.28
N SER A 17 -9.22 -9.98 5.33
CA SER A 17 -7.99 -10.76 5.53
C SER A 17 -6.84 -9.91 6.07
N THR A 18 -7.09 -8.65 6.39
CA THR A 18 -6.11 -7.71 6.93
C THR A 18 -6.26 -7.57 8.44
N GLN A 19 -5.16 -7.19 9.06
CA GLN A 19 -5.02 -6.91 10.49
C GLN A 19 -4.54 -5.48 10.67
N GLU A 20 -5.04 -4.82 11.71
CA GLU A 20 -4.51 -3.51 12.15
C GLU A 20 -3.05 -3.63 12.59
N ARG A 21 -2.30 -2.52 12.49
CA ARG A 21 -0.88 -2.42 12.89
C ARG A 21 0.05 -3.38 12.16
N LEU A 22 -0.40 -3.98 11.06
CA LEU A 22 0.42 -4.78 10.17
C LEU A 22 0.81 -3.94 8.94
N LEU A 23 2.08 -4.03 8.57
CA LEU A 23 2.60 -3.43 7.35
C LEU A 23 2.41 -4.39 6.18
N TYR A 24 1.84 -3.88 5.09
CA TYR A 24 1.68 -4.57 3.82
C TYR A 24 2.48 -3.89 2.72
N HIS A 25 2.77 -4.63 1.66
CA HIS A 25 3.33 -4.12 0.41
C HIS A 25 2.53 -4.60 -0.80
N ILE A 26 2.52 -3.78 -1.84
CA ILE A 26 1.98 -4.10 -3.17
C ILE A 26 2.62 -3.18 -4.21
N GLN A 27 2.65 -3.62 -5.46
CA GLN A 27 3.05 -2.79 -6.59
C GLN A 27 1.82 -2.13 -7.21
N ARG A 28 1.91 -0.84 -7.52
CA ARG A 28 0.86 -0.13 -8.28
C ARG A 28 0.79 -0.66 -9.71
N VAL A 29 -0.32 -0.38 -10.39
CA VAL A 29 -0.46 -0.63 -11.84
C VAL A 29 0.64 0.06 -12.64
N SER A 30 1.07 1.25 -12.23
CA SER A 30 2.16 2.01 -12.83
C SER A 30 3.57 1.43 -12.55
N GLY A 31 3.68 0.42 -11.69
CA GLY A 31 4.91 -0.33 -11.45
C GLY A 31 5.67 0.06 -10.18
N GLU A 32 5.25 1.09 -9.44
CA GLU A 32 5.97 1.49 -8.24
C GLU A 32 5.52 0.73 -6.99
N TRP A 33 6.50 0.39 -6.16
CA TRP A 33 6.27 -0.30 -4.90
C TRP A 33 5.75 0.62 -3.83
N CYS A 34 4.76 0.13 -3.09
CA CYS A 34 4.08 0.88 -2.06
C CYS A 34 3.89 0.04 -0.80
N THR A 35 3.77 0.73 0.34
CA THR A 35 3.45 0.16 1.64
C THR A 35 2.16 0.70 2.20
N MET A 36 1.42 -0.14 2.89
CA MET A 36 0.17 0.24 3.52
C MET A 36 0.03 -0.36 4.91
N SER A 37 -0.61 0.37 5.81
CA SER A 37 -0.97 -0.09 7.14
C SER A 37 -2.39 0.34 7.46
N ARG A 38 -3.06 -0.45 8.30
CA ARG A 38 -4.39 -0.14 8.80
C ARG A 38 -4.30 0.26 10.26
N GLU A 39 -4.73 1.47 10.56
CA GLU A 39 -4.71 2.07 11.91
C GLU A 39 -6.06 2.73 12.17
N GLU A 40 -6.70 2.35 13.29
CA GLU A 40 -7.97 2.93 13.73
C GLU A 40 -9.05 2.85 12.63
N SER A 41 -9.16 1.69 11.99
CA SER A 41 -10.04 1.46 10.83
C SER A 41 -9.77 2.31 9.57
N ALA A 42 -8.69 3.08 9.52
CA ALA A 42 -8.26 3.81 8.34
C ALA A 42 -7.01 3.17 7.72
N TRP A 43 -6.97 3.11 6.40
CA TRP A 43 -5.79 2.75 5.64
C TRP A 43 -4.90 3.96 5.47
N GLN A 44 -3.59 3.75 5.64
CA GLN A 44 -2.55 4.68 5.26
C GLN A 44 -1.67 4.00 4.22
N TRP A 45 -1.30 4.70 3.15
CA TRP A 45 -0.45 4.17 2.11
C TRP A 45 0.63 5.17 1.72
N ARG A 46 1.77 4.62 1.27
CA ARG A 46 2.93 5.40 0.82
C ARG A 46 3.69 4.64 -0.25
N GLN A 47 4.18 5.34 -1.24
CA GLN A 47 5.12 4.84 -2.25
C GLN A 47 6.54 4.81 -1.70
N LEU A 48 7.27 3.71 -1.93
CA LEU A 48 8.61 3.50 -1.38
C LEU A 48 9.68 4.29 -2.13
N ARG A 49 9.61 4.37 -3.47
CA ARG A 49 10.51 5.16 -4.36
C ARG A 49 9.83 5.44 -5.72
N GLY A 50 10.27 6.52 -6.39
CA GLY A 50 10.07 6.69 -7.85
C GLY A 50 8.80 7.40 -8.33
N GLY A 51 8.06 8.10 -7.48
CA GLY A 51 6.81 8.77 -7.85
C GLY A 51 6.80 10.21 -7.36
N GLY A 52 6.19 11.09 -8.16
CA GLY A 52 6.05 12.52 -7.86
C GLY A 52 5.18 12.81 -6.63
N ASP A 53 4.63 14.02 -6.56
CA ASP A 53 4.00 14.60 -5.36
C ASP A 53 2.85 13.77 -4.71
N ASP A 54 2.26 12.78 -5.39
CA ASP A 54 1.12 11.95 -4.90
C ASP A 54 1.52 10.64 -4.19
N GLY A 55 2.74 10.57 -3.64
CA GLY A 55 3.33 9.34 -3.09
C GLY A 55 2.74 8.84 -1.76
N TYR A 56 1.66 9.40 -1.22
CA TYR A 56 1.05 8.94 0.03
C TYR A 56 -0.45 9.29 0.14
N GLY A 57 -1.16 8.66 1.08
CA GLY A 57 -2.55 8.99 1.38
C GLY A 57 -3.11 8.24 2.59
N ARG A 58 -4.32 8.61 2.99
CA ARG A 58 -5.10 7.96 4.06
C ARG A 58 -6.57 7.90 3.65
N GLY A 59 -7.27 6.82 3.99
CA GLY A 59 -8.70 6.68 3.68
C GLY A 59 -9.20 5.26 3.91
N SER A 60 -10.29 4.91 3.23
CA SER A 60 -10.87 3.57 3.21
C SER A 60 -10.08 2.58 2.33
N TRP A 61 -10.35 1.29 2.47
CA TRP A 61 -9.85 0.24 1.57
C TRP A 61 -10.12 0.55 0.10
N ARG A 62 -11.33 1.06 -0.18
CA ARG A 62 -11.75 1.43 -1.55
C ARG A 62 -10.92 2.59 -2.10
N GLU A 63 -10.65 3.61 -1.29
CA GLU A 63 -9.82 4.76 -1.71
C GLU A 63 -8.36 4.37 -1.92
N MET A 64 -7.82 3.51 -1.05
CA MET A 64 -6.48 2.92 -1.21
C MET A 64 -6.39 2.15 -2.54
N HIS A 65 -7.35 1.27 -2.83
CA HIS A 65 -7.37 0.52 -4.10
C HIS A 65 -7.56 1.42 -5.31
N ALA A 66 -8.36 2.49 -5.21
CA ALA A 66 -8.48 3.48 -6.28
C ALA A 66 -7.15 4.19 -6.53
N TRP A 67 -6.37 4.50 -5.49
CA TRP A 67 -5.03 5.08 -5.63
C TRP A 67 -4.02 4.09 -6.23
N LEU A 68 -4.08 2.80 -5.87
CA LEU A 68 -3.23 1.74 -6.43
C LEU A 68 -3.46 1.51 -7.93
N ALA A 69 -4.68 1.76 -8.40
CA ALA A 69 -5.10 1.59 -9.79
C ALA A 69 -4.83 2.80 -10.69
N LYS A 70 -4.44 3.95 -10.12
CA LYS A 70 -3.92 5.10 -10.88
C LYS A 70 -2.47 4.81 -11.29
#